data_AF-A0A1I4Q763-F1
#
_entry.id   AF-A0A1I4Q763-F1
#
_cell.length_a   1.000
_cell.length_b   1.000
_cell.length_c   1.000
_cell.angle_alpha   90.00
_cell.angle_beta   90.00
_cell.angle_gamma   90.00
#
_symmetry.space_group_name_H-M   'P 1'
#
loop_
_entity.id
_entity.type
_entity.pdbx_description
1 polymer ?
#
loop_
_entity_poly.entity_id
_entity_poly.type
_entity_poly.pdbx_seq_one_letter_code
_entity_poly.pdbx_strand_id
1 'polypeptide(L)' 'MTIIDQTTFTISCSCGESESKTIHQHGSRYGGTWEPVGSMVKFTVYWNSDDELTVPEITSAQCKSCGADDCHIAIK' A
#
# COMPACT_ATOMS: atom_id res chain seq x y z
N MET A 1 -5.62 -18.58 9.88
CA MET A 1 -5.22 -17.24 10.36
C MET A 1 -6.37 -16.29 10.09
N THR A 2 -6.78 -15.51 11.09
CA THR A 2 -7.82 -14.49 10.92
C THR A 2 -7.17 -13.16 10.58
N ILE A 3 -7.92 -12.24 9.98
CA ILE A 3 -7.49 -10.85 9.89
C ILE A 3 -7.44 -10.30 11.32
N ILE A 4 -6.30 -9.77 11.73
CA ILE A 4 -6.09 -9.17 13.05
C ILE A 4 -5.86 -7.65 12.97
N ASP A 5 -5.42 -7.17 11.81
CA ASP A 5 -5.19 -5.75 11.51
C ASP A 5 -5.39 -5.49 10.01
N GLN A 6 -5.57 -4.24 9.62
CA GLN A 6 -5.64 -3.81 8.24
C GLN A 6 -5.10 -2.39 8.06
N THR A 7 -4.57 -2.09 6.89
CA THR A 7 -4.09 -0.75 6.55
C THR A 7 -4.52 -0.39 5.14
N THR A 8 -5.07 0.80 4.98
CA THR A 8 -5.53 1.31 3.68
C THR A 8 -4.61 2.41 3.19
N PHE A 9 -3.94 2.14 2.07
CA PHE A 9 -3.15 3.11 1.33
C PHE A 9 -4.03 3.77 0.29
N THR A 10 -4.05 5.10 0.27
CA THR A 10 -4.71 5.89 -0.77
C THR A 10 -3.66 6.75 -1.46
N ILE A 11 -3.51 6.56 -2.77
CA ILE A 11 -2.59 7.33 -3.60
C ILE A 11 -3.42 8.24 -4.50
N SER A 12 -3.09 9.52 -4.48
CA SER A 12 -3.73 10.55 -5.27
C SER A 12 -2.68 11.33 -6.06
N CYS A 13 -2.90 11.50 -7.35
CA CYS A 13 -2.01 12.26 -8.22
C CYS A 13 -2.54 13.65 -8.51
N SER A 14 -1.65 14.59 -8.81
CA SER A 14 -1.99 15.95 -9.26
C SER A 14 -2.84 15.97 -10.54
N CYS A 15 -2.76 14.94 -11.38
CA CYS A 15 -3.59 14.80 -12.58
C CYS A 15 -5.04 14.32 -12.30
N GLY A 16 -5.42 14.15 -11.03
CA GLY A 16 -6.77 13.78 -10.61
C GLY A 16 -7.02 12.27 -10.53
N GLU A 17 -6.03 11.44 -10.83
CA GLU A 17 -6.12 10.00 -10.59
C GLU A 17 -6.00 9.68 -9.12
N SER A 18 -6.81 8.74 -8.66
CA SER A 18 -6.72 8.19 -7.31
C SER A 18 -6.96 6.69 -7.31
N GLU A 19 -6.22 5.98 -6.46
CA GLU A 19 -6.37 4.56 -6.20
C GLU A 19 -6.21 4.29 -4.72
N SER A 20 -6.98 3.33 -4.20
CA SER A 20 -6.83 2.88 -2.81
C SER A 20 -6.65 1.38 -2.77
N LYS A 21 -5.86 0.92 -1.81
CA LYS A 21 -5.59 -0.49 -1.58
C LYS A 21 -5.54 -0.75 -0.08
N THR A 22 -6.38 -1.68 0.34
CA THR A 22 -6.34 -2.21 1.70
C THR A 22 -5.52 -3.49 1.70
N ILE A 23 -4.60 -3.59 2.65
CA ILE A 23 -3.90 -4.82 2.97
C ILE A 23 -4.29 -5.28 4.36
N HIS A 24 -4.25 -6.59 4.59
CA HIS A 24 -4.60 -7.20 5.86
C HIS A 24 -3.38 -7.84 6.52
N GLN A 25 -3.33 -7.74 7.84
CA GLN A 25 -2.45 -8.57 8.65
C GLN A 25 -3.20 -9.83 9.05
N HIS A 26 -2.67 -10.97 8.63
CA HIS A 26 -3.20 -12.27 8.98
C HIS A 26 -2.41 -12.86 10.15
N GLY A 27 -3.10 -13.21 11.23
CA GLY A 27 -2.39 -13.68 12.41
C GLY A 27 -3.27 -14.25 13.50
N SER A 28 -2.73 -14.17 14.71
CA SER A 28 -3.33 -14.59 15.96
C SER A 28 -2.84 -13.69 17.10
N ARG A 29 -3.28 -13.97 18.33
CA ARG A 29 -2.79 -13.30 19.55
C ARG A 29 -1.26 -13.32 19.69
N TYR A 30 -0.57 -14.31 19.11
CA TYR A 30 0.87 -14.52 19.28
C TYR A 30 1.73 -13.88 18.18
N GLY A 31 1.10 -13.21 17.21
CA GLY A 31 1.78 -12.56 16.08
C GLY A 31 0.97 -12.66 14.79
N GLY A 32 1.38 -11.89 13.77
CA GLY A 32 0.77 -11.89 12.45
C GLY A 32 1.75 -11.46 11.36
N THR A 33 1.34 -11.75 10.14
CA THR A 33 2.09 -11.49 8.90
C THR A 33 1.23 -10.64 7.99
N TRP A 34 1.79 -9.57 7.44
CA TRP A 34 1.13 -8.76 6.45
C TRP A 34 1.03 -9.49 5.12
N GLU A 35 -0.11 -9.35 4.45
CA GLU A 35 -0.24 -9.85 3.09
C GLU A 35 0.75 -9.13 2.16
N PRO A 36 1.28 -9.82 1.14
CA PRO A 36 2.18 -9.21 0.19
C PRO A 36 1.48 -8.06 -0.55
N VAL A 37 2.17 -6.93 -0.58
CA VAL A 37 1.74 -5.73 -1.31
C VAL A 37 1.75 -5.98 -2.81
N GLY A 38 0.59 -6.37 -3.36
CA GLY A 38 0.46 -6.56 -4.80
C GLY A 38 0.56 -5.25 -5.59
N SER A 39 0.49 -5.33 -6.92
CA SER A 39 0.47 -4.16 -7.79
C SER A 39 -0.81 -3.32 -7.64
N MET A 40 -0.69 -2.04 -8.01
CA MET A 40 -1.80 -1.12 -8.26
C MET A 40 -2.00 -0.95 -9.77
N VAL A 41 -3.25 -0.70 -10.18
CA VAL A 41 -3.63 -0.64 -11.60
C VAL A 41 -3.18 0.69 -12.20
N LYS A 42 -3.51 1.80 -11.53
CA LYS A 42 -3.29 3.18 -11.99
C LYS A 42 -1.92 3.72 -11.58
N PHE A 43 -1.32 3.15 -10.54
CA PHE A 43 -0.03 3.57 -10.01
C PHE A 43 1.00 2.45 -10.06
N THR A 44 2.23 2.81 -10.40
CA THR A 44 3.41 1.97 -10.17
C THR A 44 3.93 2.32 -8.79
N VAL A 45 3.79 1.40 -7.83
CA VAL A 45 4.12 1.64 -6.42
C VAL A 45 5.32 0.81 -6.04
N TYR A 46 6.27 1.47 -5.39
CA TYR A 46 7.47 0.86 -4.83
C TYR A 46 7.29 0.77 -3.32
N TRP A 47 7.27 -0.46 -2.83
CA TRP A 47 7.05 -0.75 -1.43
C TRP A 47 8.38 -1.05 -0.76
N ASN A 48 8.55 -0.53 0.45
CA ASN A 48 9.48 -1.10 1.41
C ASN A 48 8.72 -2.12 2.25
N SER A 49 9.06 -3.38 2.06
CA SER A 49 8.53 -4.52 2.82
C SER A 49 9.69 -5.38 3.32
N ASP A 50 10.71 -4.75 3.90
CA ASP A 50 11.90 -5.44 4.43
C ASP A 50 11.55 -6.45 5.56
N ASP A 51 10.36 -6.34 6.18
CA ASP A 51 9.88 -7.27 7.21
C ASP A 51 8.36 -7.53 7.08
N GLU A 52 7.98 -8.81 6.93
CA GLU A 52 6.60 -9.30 6.88
C GLU A 52 5.80 -9.05 8.17
N LEU A 53 6.49 -8.75 9.28
CA LEU A 53 5.89 -8.42 10.58
C LEU A 53 5.50 -6.94 10.69
N THR A 54 6.09 -6.08 9.87
CA THR A 54 5.82 -4.63 9.86
C THR A 54 4.88 -4.25 8.74
N VAL A 55 4.12 -3.16 8.93
CA VAL A 55 3.26 -2.66 7.86
C VAL A 55 4.16 -2.22 6.69
N PRO A 56 3.90 -2.69 5.46
CA PRO A 56 4.61 -2.22 4.28
C PRO A 56 4.47 -0.71 4.12
N GLU A 57 5.57 -0.02 3.83
CA GLU A 57 5.56 1.41 3.57
C GLU A 57 5.71 1.71 2.08
N ILE A 58 5.00 2.73 1.59
CA ILE A 58 5.19 3.18 0.21
C ILE A 58 6.37 4.15 0.18
N THR A 59 7.43 3.78 -0.54
CA THR A 59 8.61 4.64 -0.72
C THR A 59 8.48 5.58 -1.90
N SER A 60 7.78 5.13 -2.95
CA SER A 60 7.53 5.92 -4.15
C SER A 60 6.30 5.41 -4.88
N ALA A 61 5.59 6.32 -5.55
CA ALA A 61 4.46 6.01 -6.39
C ALA A 61 4.49 6.89 -7.64
N GLN A 62 4.41 6.25 -8.81
CA GLN A 62 4.35 6.93 -10.09
C GLN A 62 2.98 6.71 -10.73
N CYS A 63 2.33 7.78 -11.15
CA CYS A 63 1.05 7.69 -11.84
C CYS A 63 1.25 7.22 -13.29
N LYS A 64 0.59 6.13 -13.69
CA LYS A 64 0.69 5.62 -15.07
C LYS A 64 -0.11 6.45 -16.07
N SER A 65 -1.10 7.22 -15.61
CA SER A 65 -1.97 8.03 -16.48
C SER A 65 -1.24 9.27 -16.97
N CYS A 66 -0.59 10.02 -16.07
CA CYS A 66 0.07 11.28 -16.39
C CYS A 66 1.60 11.23 -16.28
N GLY A 67 2.18 10.11 -15.82
CA GLY A 67 3.63 9.97 -15.63
C GLY A 67 4.21 10.78 -14.47
N ALA A 68 3.35 11.40 -13.65
CA ALA A 68 3.80 12.23 -12.54
C ALA A 68 4.36 11.37 -11.39
N ASP A 69 5.52 11.76 -10.89
CA ASP A 69 6.21 11.15 -9.75
C ASP A 69 5.81 11.78 -8.41
N ASP A 70 5.17 12.96 -8.44
CA ASP A 70 4.63 13.65 -7.26
C ASP A 70 3.20 13.18 -7.00
N CYS A 71 3.07 12.05 -6.29
CA CYS A 71 1.80 11.51 -5.83
C CYS A 71 1.67 11.68 -4.31
N HIS A 72 0.52 12.17 -3.86
CA HIS A 72 0.18 12.24 -2.45
C HIS A 72 -0.25 10.85 -1.94
N ILE A 73 0.38 10.39 -0.86
CA ILE A 73 0.10 9.10 -0.26
C ILE A 73 -0.50 9.33 1.13
N ALA A 74 -1.69 8.79 1.37
CA ALA A 74 -2.37 8.80 2.65
C ALA A 74 -2.54 7.37 3.18
N ILE A 75 -2.28 7.17 4.47
CA ILE A 75 -2.36 5.87 5.15
C ILE A 75 -3.43 5.97 6.24
N LYS A 76 -4.35 5.01 6.30
CA LYS A 76 -5.45 4.95 7.27
C LYS A 76 -5.64 3.56 7.86
#